data_AF-A0AAE4NIJ0-F1
#
_entry.id   AF-A0AAE4NIJ0-F1
#
_cell.length_a   1.000
_cell.length_b   1.000
_cell.length_c   1.000
_cell.angle_alpha   90.00
_cell.angle_beta   90.00
_cell.angle_gamma   90.00
#
_symmetry.space_group_name_H-M   'P 1'
#
loop_
_entity.id
_entity.type
_entity.pdbx_description
1 polymer ?
#
loop_
_entity_poly.entity_id
_entity_poly.type
_entity_poly.pdbx_seq_one_letter_code
_entity_poly.pdbx_strand_id
1 'polypeptide(L)'
;MVRPKTVRPVEMYPDWPLRGDTAARRDQSETLRIAMERLSEVVSARQWSLRQLAAATEVNHVSLHNMLTGHTWPRAEHIAQIELALGISLWPQPEEVKHSSSED
;
A
#
# COMPACT_ATOMS: atom_id res chain seq x y z
N MET A 1 19.38 -5.52 23.39
CA MET A 1 18.66 -4.47 22.63
C MET A 1 17.20 -4.88 22.50
N VAL A 2 16.26 -4.03 22.91
CA VAL A 2 14.83 -4.28 22.71
C VAL A 2 14.51 -4.01 21.24
N ARG A 3 13.89 -4.96 20.54
CA ARG A 3 13.43 -4.75 19.15
C ARG A 3 12.40 -3.62 19.18
N PRO A 4 12.55 -2.54 18.40
CA PRO A 4 11.52 -1.52 18.30
C PRO A 4 10.21 -2.18 17.90
N LYS A 5 9.14 -1.92 18.64
CA LYS A 5 7.81 -2.41 18.28
C LYS A 5 7.38 -1.65 17.03
N THR A 6 7.43 -2.32 15.88
CA THR A 6 6.94 -1.74 14.63
C THR A 6 5.43 -1.55 14.75
N VAL A 7 4.98 -0.30 14.79
CA VAL A 7 3.56 0.07 14.76
C VAL A 7 2.96 -0.46 13.45
N ARG A 8 1.81 -1.13 13.52
CA ARG A 8 1.15 -1.68 12.32
C ARG A 8 0.47 -0.57 11.53
N PRO A 9 0.31 -0.71 10.21
CA PRO A 9 -0.40 0.30 9.41
C PRO A 9 -1.78 0.62 9.96
N VAL A 10 -2.59 -0.37 10.35
CA VAL A 10 -3.94 -0.16 10.90
C VAL A 10 -3.95 0.56 12.27
N GLU A 11 -2.86 0.49 13.02
CA GLU A 11 -2.71 1.23 14.29
C GLU A 11 -2.34 2.69 14.05
N MET A 12 -1.67 2.98 12.93
CA MET A 12 -1.24 4.31 12.53
C MET A 12 -2.30 5.02 11.66
N TYR A 13 -3.01 4.27 10.83
CA TYR A 13 -4.04 4.71 9.89
C TYR A 13 -5.32 3.89 10.13
N PRO A 14 -6.30 4.41 10.90
CA PRO A 14 -7.52 3.67 11.24
C PRO A 14 -8.34 3.20 10.03
N ASP A 15 -8.28 3.95 8.93
CA ASP A 15 -9.00 3.69 7.67
C ASP A 15 -8.09 3.11 6.59
N TRP A 16 -7.00 2.44 6.97
CA TRP A 16 -6.04 1.88 6.02
C TRP A 16 -6.69 1.01 4.93
N PRO A 17 -6.26 1.10 3.65
CA PRO A 17 -5.37 2.11 3.08
C PRO A 17 -6.12 3.34 2.54
N LEU A 18 -7.44 3.42 2.72
CA LEU A 18 -8.38 4.30 2.01
C LEU A 18 -8.31 5.78 2.38
N ARG A 19 -7.79 6.12 3.55
CA ARG A 19 -7.66 7.51 3.98
C ARG A 19 -6.28 7.75 4.59
N GLY A 20 -5.58 8.73 4.04
CA GLY A 20 -4.36 9.29 4.62
C GLY A 20 -4.67 10.22 5.81
N ASP A 21 -3.68 10.42 6.65
CA ASP A 21 -3.74 11.46 7.67
C ASP A 21 -3.19 12.76 7.07
N THR A 22 -4.00 13.81 7.03
CA THR A 22 -3.60 15.14 6.51
C THR A 22 -2.50 15.78 7.37
N ALA A 23 -2.31 15.31 8.61
CA ALA A 23 -1.23 15.71 9.50
C ALA A 23 0.01 14.80 9.42
N ALA A 24 -0.10 13.60 8.82
CA ALA A 24 1.04 12.70 8.58
C ALA A 24 1.91 13.26 7.45
N ARG A 25 2.82 14.15 7.84
CA ARG A 25 3.80 14.78 6.97
C ARG A 25 4.64 13.71 6.26
N ARG A 26 4.51 13.63 4.93
CA ARG A 26 5.55 13.28 3.93
C ARG A 26 6.63 12.30 4.40
N ASP A 27 6.23 11.16 4.94
CA ASP A 27 7.15 10.12 5.37
C ASP A 27 6.95 8.84 4.57
N GLN A 28 7.85 7.89 4.80
CA GLN A 28 7.83 6.59 4.14
C GLN A 28 6.49 5.84 4.31
N SER A 29 5.78 6.05 5.42
CA SER A 29 4.50 5.40 5.71
C SER A 29 3.39 5.85 4.77
N GLU A 30 3.32 7.15 4.48
CA GLU A 30 2.33 7.69 3.54
C GLU A 30 2.58 7.22 2.10
N THR A 31 3.85 7.10 1.70
CA THR A 31 4.22 6.53 0.38
C THR A 31 3.73 5.10 0.23
N LEU A 32 3.88 4.28 1.28
CA LEU A 32 3.40 2.90 1.29
C LEU A 32 1.87 2.82 1.36
N ARG A 33 1.21 3.76 2.05
CA ARG A 33 -0.26 3.86 2.07
C ARG A 33 -0.81 4.10 0.66
N ILE A 34 -0.28 5.11 -0.05
CA ILE A 34 -0.69 5.44 -1.43
C ILE A 34 -0.51 4.23 -2.35
N ALA A 35 0.62 3.51 -2.24
CA ALA A 35 0.84 2.30 -3.03
C ALA A 35 -0.21 1.21 -2.76
N MET A 36 -0.66 1.05 -1.51
CA MET A 36 -1.70 0.07 -1.15
C MET A 36 -3.11 0.52 -1.53
N GLU A 37 -3.39 1.83 -1.49
CA GLU A 37 -4.62 2.41 -2.02
C GLU A 37 -4.75 2.11 -3.51
N ARG A 38 -3.72 2.42 -4.30
CA ARG A 38 -3.65 2.09 -5.73
C ARG A 38 -3.82 0.60 -6.00
N LEU A 39 -3.21 -0.26 -5.18
CA LEU A 39 -3.40 -1.70 -5.32
C LEU A 39 -4.86 -2.10 -5.06
N SER A 40 -5.50 -1.53 -4.04
CA SER A 40 -6.91 -1.77 -3.73
C SER A 40 -7.83 -1.33 -4.88
N GLU A 41 -7.55 -0.19 -5.51
CA GLU A 41 -8.25 0.29 -6.70
C GLU A 41 -8.11 -0.67 -7.88
N VAL A 42 -6.89 -1.14 -8.17
CA VAL A 42 -6.64 -2.10 -9.25
C VAL A 42 -7.39 -3.41 -9.03
N VAL A 43 -7.38 -3.93 -7.80
CA VAL A 43 -8.11 -5.16 -7.43
C VAL A 43 -9.61 -4.96 -7.63
N SER A 44 -10.13 -3.82 -7.18
CA SER A 44 -11.56 -3.49 -7.29
C SER A 44 -11.98 -3.30 -8.75
N ALA A 45 -11.21 -2.56 -9.54
CA ALA A 45 -11.47 -2.30 -10.96
C ALA A 45 -11.42 -3.57 -11.81
N ARG A 46 -10.51 -4.50 -11.50
CA ARG A 46 -10.42 -5.81 -12.16
C ARG A 46 -11.38 -6.86 -11.59
N GLN A 47 -12.11 -6.52 -10.52
CA GLN A 47 -12.97 -7.43 -9.75
C GLN A 47 -12.24 -8.71 -9.32
N TRP A 48 -10.96 -8.58 -8.97
CA TRP A 48 -10.12 -9.71 -8.60
C TRP A 48 -10.31 -10.10 -7.14
N SER A 49 -10.35 -11.40 -6.89
CA SER A 49 -10.13 -11.95 -5.55
C SER A 49 -8.65 -11.89 -5.17
N LEU A 50 -8.35 -11.92 -3.86
CA LEU A 50 -6.97 -12.00 -3.38
C LEU A 50 -6.23 -13.26 -3.88
N ARG A 51 -6.96 -14.34 -4.17
CA ARG A 51 -6.37 -15.56 -4.75
C ARG A 51 -5.96 -15.36 -6.20
N GLN A 52 -6.76 -14.64 -6.99
CA GLN A 52 -6.40 -14.28 -8.37
C GLN A 52 -5.20 -13.32 -8.38
N LEU A 53 -5.18 -12.33 -7.49
CA LEU A 53 -4.03 -11.44 -7.34
C LEU A 53 -2.77 -12.21 -6.95
N ALA A 54 -2.85 -13.16 -6.02
CA ALA A 54 -1.73 -14.01 -5.62
C ALA A 54 -1.20 -14.86 -6.78
N ALA A 55 -2.10 -15.44 -7.58
CA ALA A 55 -1.73 -16.23 -8.75
C ALA A 55 -1.05 -15.37 -9.84
N ALA A 56 -1.46 -14.11 -9.98
CA ALA A 56 -0.87 -13.20 -10.95
C ALA A 56 0.49 -12.64 -10.50
N THR A 57 0.68 -12.40 -9.20
CA THR A 57 1.83 -11.67 -8.66
C THR A 57 2.89 -12.56 -8.02
N GLU A 58 2.63 -13.85 -7.84
CA GLU A 58 3.46 -14.77 -7.04
C GLU A 58 3.66 -14.33 -5.57
N VAL A 59 2.92 -13.32 -5.11
CA VAL A 59 2.88 -12.93 -3.70
C VAL A 59 1.83 -13.78 -2.99
N ASN A 60 2.19 -14.36 -1.85
CA ASN A 60 1.27 -15.17 -1.06
C ASN A 60 -0.02 -14.39 -0.71
N HIS A 61 -1.18 -15.01 -0.94
CA HIS A 61 -2.51 -14.44 -0.64
C HIS A 61 -2.67 -13.96 0.82
N VAL A 62 -2.03 -14.62 1.79
CA VAL A 62 -2.01 -14.20 3.20
C VAL A 62 -1.20 -12.92 3.37
N SER A 63 -0.05 -12.81 2.69
CA SER A 63 0.76 -11.58 2.70
C SER A 63 -0.01 -10.43 2.06
N LEU A 64 -0.65 -10.66 0.90
CA LEU A 64 -1.51 -9.67 0.24
C LEU A 64 -2.65 -9.22 1.16
N HIS A 65 -3.34 -10.17 1.80
CA HIS A 65 -4.39 -9.88 2.77
C HIS A 65 -3.87 -9.01 3.91
N ASN A 66 -2.76 -9.39 4.55
CA ASN A 66 -2.19 -8.67 5.68
C ASN A 66 -1.71 -7.26 5.31
N MET A 67 -1.18 -7.07 4.09
CA MET A 67 -0.80 -5.75 3.60
C MET A 67 -2.02 -4.86 3.33
N LEU A 68 -3.03 -5.38 2.62
CA LEU A 68 -4.23 -4.62 2.28
C LEU A 68 -5.10 -4.30 3.51
N THR A 69 -5.08 -5.15 4.53
CA THR A 69 -5.81 -4.93 5.80
C THR A 69 -4.99 -4.22 6.86
N GLY A 70 -3.74 -3.84 6.55
CA GLY A 70 -2.90 -3.05 7.45
C GLY A 70 -2.35 -3.80 8.66
N HIS A 71 -2.34 -5.14 8.62
CA HIS A 71 -1.70 -5.98 9.64
C HIS A 71 -0.18 -6.02 9.49
N THR A 72 0.34 -5.78 8.29
CA THR A 72 1.78 -5.74 7.99
C THR A 72 2.10 -4.64 6.98
N TRP A 73 3.23 -3.97 7.15
CA TRP A 73 3.76 -3.06 6.14
C TRP A 73 4.14 -3.81 4.85
N PRO A 74 3.78 -3.31 3.66
CA PRO A 74 4.37 -3.79 2.42
C PRO A 74 5.87 -3.49 2.42
N ARG A 75 6.63 -4.39 1.79
CA ARG A 75 8.06 -4.19 1.55
C ARG A 75 8.27 -3.78 0.10
N ALA A 76 9.41 -3.16 -0.19
CA ALA A 76 9.77 -2.75 -1.54
C ALA A 76 9.73 -3.95 -2.52
N GLU A 77 10.15 -5.14 -2.08
CA GLU A 77 10.11 -6.34 -2.93
C GLU A 77 8.68 -6.72 -3.31
N HIS A 78 7.71 -6.62 -2.38
CA HIS A 78 6.32 -6.91 -2.69
C HIS A 78 5.75 -5.94 -3.72
N ILE A 79 6.07 -4.64 -3.59
CA ILE A 79 5.54 -3.62 -4.51
C ILE A 79 6.15 -3.83 -5.90
N ALA A 80 7.48 -3.98 -6.00
CA ALA A 80 8.15 -4.23 -7.27
C ALA A 80 7.64 -5.52 -7.96
N GLN A 81 7.44 -6.59 -7.19
CA GLN A 81 6.93 -7.85 -7.72
C GLN A 81 5.51 -7.70 -8.29
N ILE A 82 4.63 -6.95 -7.61
CA ILE A 82 3.28 -6.67 -8.09
C ILE A 82 3.30 -5.76 -9.33
N GLU A 83 4.13 -4.71 -9.34
CA GLU A 83 4.28 -3.81 -10.49
C GLU A 83 4.74 -4.56 -11.74
N LEU A 84 5.77 -5.41 -11.61
CA LEU A 84 6.30 -6.23 -12.71
C LEU A 84 5.26 -7.23 -13.22
N ALA A 85 4.55 -7.90 -12.31
CA ALA A 85 3.55 -8.89 -12.66
C ALA A 85 2.32 -8.29 -13.36
N LEU A 86 1.90 -7.09 -12.95
CA LEU A 86 0.67 -6.47 -13.43
C LEU A 86 0.89 -5.41 -14.52
N GLY A 87 2.15 -5.03 -14.77
CA GLY A 87 2.53 -3.99 -15.74
C GLY A 87 2.02 -2.60 -15.33
N ILE A 88 2.03 -2.28 -14.05
CA ILE A 88 1.50 -1.02 -13.49
C ILE A 88 2.54 -0.31 -12.63
N SER A 89 2.32 0.97 -12.35
CA SER A 89 3.08 1.74 -11.35
C SER A 89 2.22 1.91 -10.09
N LEU A 90 2.63 1.28 -8.99
CA LEU A 90 2.04 1.46 -7.67
C LEU A 90 2.81 2.53 -6.88
N TRP A 91 4.14 2.56 -7.01
CA TRP A 91 4.97 3.51 -6.29
C TRP A 91 4.61 4.94 -6.72
N PRO A 92 4.32 5.86 -5.77
CA PRO A 92 4.03 7.23 -6.11
C PRO A 92 5.31 7.93 -6.58
N GLN A 93 5.17 8.74 -7.63
CA GLN A 93 6.25 9.62 -8.01
C GLN A 93 6.45 10.68 -6.92
N PRO A 94 7.69 11.15 -6.67
CA PRO A 94 7.94 12.17 -5.66
C PRO A 94 7.12 13.45 -5.84
N GLU A 95 6.63 13.72 -7.06
CA GLU A 95 5.76 14.84 -7.41
C GLU A 95 4.31 14.62 -7.00
N GLU A 96 3.79 13.40 -7.08
CA GLU A 96 2.42 13.07 -6.66
C GLU A 96 2.26 13.21 -5.14
N VAL A 97 3.33 12.97 -4.38
CA VAL A 97 3.38 13.23 -2.93
C VAL A 97 3.43 14.73 -2.61
N LYS A 98 3.71 15.61 -3.58
CA LYS A 98 3.78 17.08 -3.39
C LYS A 98 2.44 17.80 -3.64
N HIS A 99 1.54 17.23 -4.44
CA HIS A 99 0.36 17.95 -4.97
C HIS A 99 -0.96 17.76 -4.19
N SER A 100 -1.03 16.88 -3.20
CA SER A 100 -2.25 16.71 -2.37
C SER A 100 -2.50 17.86 -1.35
N SER A 101 -1.94 19.04 -1.59
CA SER A 101 -2.01 20.21 -0.69
C SER A 101 -2.33 21.52 -1.41
N SER A 102 -2.97 21.49 -2.59
CA SER A 102 -3.49 22.72 -3.21
C SER A 102 -4.80 22.47 -3.92
N GLU A 103 -5.87 22.40 -3.15
CA GLU A 103 -7.20 22.85 -3.58
C GLU A 103 -7.84 23.52 -2.35
N ASP A 104 -7.60 24.83 -2.27
CA ASP A 104 -8.49 25.81 -1.60
C ASP A 104 -9.67 26.13 -2.54
#